data_AF-A0A0B1TJG1-F1
#
_entry.id   AF-A0A0B1TJG1-F1
#
_cell.length_a   1.000
_cell.length_b   1.000
_cell.length_c   1.000
_cell.angle_alpha   90.00
_cell.angle_beta   90.00
_cell.angle_gamma   90.00
#
_symmetry.space_group_name_H-M   'P 1'
#
loop_
_entity.id
_entity.type
_entity.pdbx_description
1 polymer ?
#
loop_
_entity_poly.entity_id
_entity_poly.type
_entity_poly.pdbx_seq_one_letter_code
_entity_poly.pdbx_strand_id
1 'polypeptide(L)'
;MHRITGIDYKMNALSTFTLSDGTPTTLRNYFERQYNLKLTTDEQPVLISEGKPKQPGEAPQQTYLLPELVYPTGLTDSMRRDNRQMKELSKYTRLDPEKRRVKIDVLLRKIHANAECVSLLQGWGISLHNELISFKSRELEPEPLYGNRRDGYTGDRAEWARYVKSNGTFRGEALTNWIVVTPYTDDGRYFAEQFIQEIGNTYDVLRIEHRLPMIEYCKNLSGEGYLEAIQTAISRVGKQPVHMMVVLIPDDTKSRYDMTKSFLCTKTNIPSQFVKLSTLRGSNRPGQRCRSKNFLSIVLKIAYQMNCKMGGALWKVKIPMKRGMIVGYDLYHDSTLQGKTMGACVSTMDPEYTKFYSQTQPHDSPTQLGTNLNIFILRAIQKYFKANDNTLPDKIFLYRDGVGDGQIRIVKEEEVGTNCFLRTAAV
;
A
#
# COMPACT_ATOMS: atom_id res chain seq x y z
N MET A 1 7.91 -26.58 -2.70
CA MET A 1 7.59 -25.36 -3.48
C MET A 1 8.87 -24.91 -4.15
N HIS A 2 8.86 -24.76 -5.48
CA HIS A 2 10.06 -24.45 -6.27
C HIS A 2 9.89 -23.10 -6.97
N ARG A 3 10.96 -22.31 -7.02
CA ARG A 3 11.02 -21.11 -7.88
C ARG A 3 11.56 -21.55 -9.24
N ILE A 4 10.75 -21.41 -10.27
CA ILE A 4 11.17 -21.74 -11.63
C ILE A 4 12.13 -20.66 -12.12
N THR A 5 13.33 -21.07 -12.54
CA THR A 5 14.39 -20.18 -13.05
C THR A 5 14.55 -20.28 -14.55
N GLY A 6 14.11 -21.39 -15.16
CA GLY A 6 14.15 -21.59 -16.60
C GLY A 6 13.22 -22.70 -17.07
N ILE A 7 13.08 -22.79 -18.39
CA ILE A 7 12.37 -23.87 -19.09
C ILE A 7 13.36 -24.45 -20.10
N ASP A 8 13.61 -25.75 -20.02
CA ASP A 8 14.42 -26.47 -20.99
C ASP A 8 13.51 -27.18 -21.99
N TYR A 9 13.53 -26.67 -23.22
CA TYR A 9 12.75 -27.21 -24.35
C TYR A 9 13.46 -28.36 -25.08
N LYS A 10 14.73 -28.65 -24.74
CA LYS A 10 15.49 -29.78 -25.31
C LYS A 10 15.31 -31.04 -24.49
N MET A 11 15.00 -30.90 -23.20
CA MET A 11 14.65 -32.00 -22.31
C MET A 11 13.14 -32.29 -22.35
N ASN A 12 12.78 -33.52 -22.00
CA ASN A 12 11.41 -34.00 -21.92
C ASN A 12 11.28 -35.11 -20.86
N ALA A 13 10.10 -35.72 -20.70
CA ALA A 13 9.87 -36.73 -19.66
C ALA A 13 10.73 -38.00 -19.81
N LEU A 14 11.23 -38.28 -21.01
CA LEU A 14 12.10 -39.42 -21.31
C LEU A 14 13.60 -39.09 -21.14
N SER A 15 13.93 -37.83 -20.85
CA SER A 15 15.30 -37.43 -20.54
C SER A 15 15.81 -38.15 -19.30
N THR A 16 17.07 -38.58 -19.36
CA THR A 16 17.71 -39.39 -18.31
C THR A 16 18.49 -38.53 -17.32
N PHE A 17 18.54 -38.99 -16.09
CA PHE A 17 19.41 -38.45 -15.04
C PHE A 17 19.86 -39.59 -14.11
N THR A 18 20.90 -39.33 -13.33
CA THR A 18 21.48 -40.32 -12.42
C THR A 18 21.00 -40.07 -11.00
N LEU A 19 20.49 -41.12 -10.34
CA LEU A 19 20.09 -41.10 -8.94
C LEU A 19 21.33 -41.04 -8.03
N SER A 20 21.11 -40.74 -6.74
CA SER A 20 22.19 -40.67 -5.74
C SER A 20 22.91 -42.01 -5.53
N ASP A 21 22.27 -43.13 -5.87
CA ASP A 21 22.83 -44.48 -5.82
C ASP A 21 23.60 -44.87 -7.11
N GLY A 22 23.70 -43.95 -8.08
CA GLY A 22 24.38 -44.18 -9.36
C GLY A 22 23.49 -44.78 -10.46
N THR A 23 22.23 -45.11 -10.18
CA THR A 23 21.33 -45.72 -11.16
C THR A 23 20.83 -44.68 -12.18
N PRO A 24 20.98 -44.93 -13.50
CA PRO A 24 20.37 -44.07 -14.52
C PRO A 24 18.86 -44.35 -14.60
N THR A 25 18.05 -43.29 -14.63
CA THR A 25 16.61 -43.37 -14.79
C THR A 25 16.09 -42.22 -15.64
N THR A 26 14.85 -42.31 -16.14
CA THR A 26 14.17 -41.18 -16.80
C THR A 26 13.37 -40.38 -15.78
N LEU A 27 13.06 -39.12 -16.09
CA LEU A 27 12.16 -38.31 -15.26
C LEU A 27 10.80 -38.99 -15.07
N ARG A 28 10.22 -39.58 -16.13
CA ARG A 28 8.99 -40.39 -16.06
C ARG A 28 9.11 -41.52 -15.05
N ASN A 29 10.12 -42.38 -15.20
CA ASN A 29 10.28 -43.55 -14.35
C ASN A 29 10.54 -43.17 -12.89
N TYR A 30 11.25 -42.07 -12.65
CA TYR A 30 11.46 -41.55 -11.30
C TYR A 30 10.14 -41.14 -10.64
N PHE A 31 9.31 -40.32 -11.30
CA PHE A 31 8.04 -39.87 -10.73
C PHE A 31 7.04 -41.02 -10.54
N GLU A 32 7.02 -41.99 -11.45
CA GLU A 32 6.17 -43.17 -11.32
C GLU A 32 6.62 -44.07 -10.17
N ARG A 33 7.91 -44.38 -10.04
CA ARG A 33 8.40 -45.28 -8.97
C ARG A 33 8.38 -44.63 -7.59
N GLN A 34 8.80 -43.38 -7.49
CA GLN A 34 8.97 -42.72 -6.19
C GLN A 34 7.65 -42.17 -5.63
N TYR A 35 6.76 -41.67 -6.50
CA TYR A 35 5.56 -40.96 -6.09
C TYR A 35 4.26 -41.57 -6.64
N ASN A 36 4.34 -42.66 -7.42
CA ASN A 36 3.19 -43.30 -8.06
C ASN A 36 2.40 -42.33 -8.97
N LEU A 37 3.11 -41.44 -9.66
CA LEU A 37 2.54 -40.46 -10.58
C LEU A 37 2.75 -40.89 -12.03
N LYS A 38 1.65 -41.16 -12.75
CA LYS A 38 1.67 -41.54 -14.16
C LYS A 38 1.51 -40.32 -15.05
N LEU A 39 2.44 -40.14 -15.98
CA LEU A 39 2.42 -39.05 -16.94
C LEU A 39 1.60 -39.42 -18.18
N THR A 40 0.83 -38.46 -18.67
CA THR A 40 0.04 -38.59 -19.90
C THR A 40 0.81 -38.15 -21.14
N THR A 41 1.77 -37.21 -21.00
CA THR A 41 2.50 -36.65 -22.14
C THR A 41 4.02 -36.73 -21.95
N ASP A 42 4.73 -37.32 -22.92
CA ASP A 42 6.20 -37.41 -22.90
C ASP A 42 6.91 -36.15 -23.41
N GLU A 43 6.33 -35.49 -24.40
CA GLU A 43 6.95 -34.40 -25.18
C GLU A 43 6.94 -33.03 -24.46
N GLN A 44 6.44 -32.98 -23.22
CA GLN A 44 6.42 -31.74 -22.45
C GLN A 44 7.84 -31.26 -22.12
N PRO A 45 8.11 -29.95 -22.18
CA PRO A 45 9.40 -29.41 -21.77
C PRO A 45 9.63 -29.59 -20.27
N VAL A 46 10.87 -29.44 -19.82
CA VAL A 46 11.23 -29.57 -18.39
C VAL A 46 11.38 -28.20 -17.76
N LEU A 47 10.80 -28.00 -16.59
CA LEU A 47 11.00 -26.80 -15.78
C LEU A 47 12.24 -26.97 -14.90
N ILE A 48 13.11 -25.95 -14.88
CA ILE A 48 14.31 -25.94 -14.06
C ILE A 48 14.08 -25.04 -12.85
N SER A 49 14.42 -25.55 -11.67
CA SER A 49 14.52 -24.78 -10.44
C SER A 49 15.93 -24.89 -9.89
N GLU A 50 16.65 -23.78 -9.90
CA GLU A 50 18.00 -23.70 -9.33
C GLU A 50 17.92 -23.28 -7.87
N GLY A 51 18.42 -24.16 -6.99
CA GLY A 51 18.62 -23.86 -5.58
C GLY A 51 19.81 -22.93 -5.36
N LYS A 52 19.90 -22.33 -4.17
CA LYS A 52 21.12 -21.63 -3.77
C LYS A 52 22.26 -22.66 -3.59
N PRO A 53 23.50 -22.34 -4.01
CA PRO A 53 24.64 -23.20 -3.73
C PRO A 53 24.79 -23.37 -2.22
N LYS A 54 25.03 -24.61 -1.75
CA LYS A 54 25.12 -24.92 -0.32
C LYS A 54 26.44 -24.46 0.27
N GLN A 55 27.50 -24.35 -0.55
CA GLN A 55 28.81 -23.84 -0.16
C GLN A 55 29.39 -22.90 -1.23
N PRO A 56 30.29 -21.96 -0.86
CA PRO A 56 30.98 -21.10 -1.82
C PRO A 56 31.82 -21.94 -2.81
N GLY A 57 31.54 -21.81 -4.11
CA GLY A 57 32.27 -22.51 -5.18
C GLY A 57 31.59 -23.79 -5.71
N GLU A 58 30.50 -24.24 -5.10
CA GLU A 58 29.72 -25.39 -5.59
C GLU A 58 28.69 -24.94 -6.63
N ALA A 59 28.43 -25.78 -7.65
CA ALA A 59 27.37 -25.53 -8.61
C ALA A 59 26.00 -25.53 -7.91
N PRO A 60 25.07 -24.64 -8.28
CA PRO A 60 23.74 -24.62 -7.70
C PRO A 60 23.02 -25.95 -7.98
N GLN A 61 22.34 -26.49 -6.96
CA GLN A 61 21.57 -27.71 -7.11
C GLN A 61 20.41 -27.47 -8.08
N GLN A 62 20.43 -28.12 -9.24
CA GLN A 62 19.37 -28.04 -10.23
C GLN A 62 18.29 -29.10 -9.92
N THR A 63 17.03 -28.68 -9.93
CA THR A 63 15.87 -29.57 -9.83
C THR A 63 15.08 -29.52 -11.12
N TYR A 64 14.82 -30.69 -11.70
CA TYR A 64 14.00 -30.85 -12.90
C TYR A 64 12.56 -31.20 -12.50
N LEU A 65 11.60 -30.46 -13.04
CA LEU A 65 10.17 -30.63 -12.76
C LEU A 65 9.40 -30.74 -14.07
N LEU A 66 8.35 -31.57 -14.10
CA LEU A 66 7.50 -31.73 -15.28
C LEU A 66 6.25 -30.84 -15.16
N PRO A 67 5.92 -30.01 -16.18
CA PRO A 67 4.74 -29.14 -16.19
C PRO A 67 3.44 -29.81 -15.76
N GLU A 68 3.20 -31.06 -16.18
CA GLU A 68 2.01 -31.84 -15.84
C GLU A 68 1.86 -32.12 -14.34
N LEU A 69 2.97 -32.13 -13.59
CA LEU A 69 2.99 -32.45 -12.16
C LEU A 69 3.08 -31.22 -11.26
N VAL A 70 3.14 -30.01 -11.83
CA VAL A 70 3.27 -28.78 -11.07
C VAL A 70 2.02 -27.92 -11.17
N TYR A 71 1.68 -27.28 -10.05
CA TYR A 71 0.61 -26.29 -10.00
C TYR A 71 1.22 -24.92 -9.70
N PRO A 72 0.86 -23.87 -10.47
CA PRO A 72 1.23 -22.51 -10.10
C PRO A 72 0.61 -22.19 -8.74
N THR A 73 1.41 -21.60 -7.84
CA THR A 73 0.96 -21.21 -6.51
C THR A 73 0.81 -19.70 -6.42
N GLY A 74 -0.07 -19.24 -5.53
CA GLY A 74 -0.38 -17.82 -5.37
C GLY A 74 -1.52 -17.33 -6.26
N LEU A 75 -1.76 -16.02 -6.22
CA LEU A 75 -2.78 -15.34 -7.00
C LEU A 75 -2.10 -14.40 -7.99
N THR A 76 -2.40 -14.55 -9.28
CA THR A 76 -1.94 -13.64 -10.32
C THR A 76 -2.57 -12.26 -10.15
N ASP A 77 -1.96 -11.22 -10.73
CA ASP A 77 -2.51 -9.87 -10.68
C ASP A 77 -3.85 -9.74 -11.41
N SER A 78 -4.12 -10.59 -12.40
CA SER A 78 -5.44 -10.65 -13.04
C SER A 78 -6.50 -11.19 -12.08
N MET A 79 -6.20 -12.29 -11.37
CA MET A 79 -7.11 -12.85 -10.35
C MET A 79 -7.34 -11.87 -9.20
N ARG A 80 -6.29 -11.17 -8.75
CA ARG A 80 -6.40 -10.14 -7.69
C ARG A 80 -7.26 -8.95 -8.11
N ARG A 81 -7.27 -8.60 -9.40
CA ARG A 81 -8.10 -7.52 -9.97
C ARG A 81 -9.56 -7.93 -10.18
N ASP A 82 -9.85 -9.23 -10.27
CA ASP A 82 -11.21 -9.72 -10.37
C ASP A 82 -11.90 -9.73 -9.00
N ASN A 83 -12.73 -8.69 -8.77
CA ASN A 83 -13.51 -8.55 -7.54
C ASN A 83 -14.44 -9.73 -7.27
N ARG A 84 -14.93 -10.44 -8.31
CA ARG A 84 -15.81 -11.61 -8.13
C ARG A 84 -15.02 -12.78 -7.57
N GLN A 85 -13.88 -13.09 -8.18
CA GLN A 85 -12.99 -14.15 -7.69
C GLN A 85 -12.49 -13.85 -6.28
N MET A 86 -12.03 -12.63 -6.02
CA MET A 86 -11.57 -12.23 -4.69
C MET A 86 -12.69 -12.25 -3.65
N LYS A 87 -13.94 -11.94 -4.01
CA LYS A 87 -15.10 -12.05 -3.12
C LYS A 87 -15.39 -13.50 -2.75
N GLU A 88 -15.38 -14.43 -3.71
CA GLU A 88 -15.53 -15.86 -3.42
C GLU A 88 -14.38 -16.38 -2.57
N LEU A 89 -13.13 -16.07 -2.94
CA LEU A 89 -11.95 -16.49 -2.19
C LEU A 89 -11.95 -15.95 -0.75
N SER A 90 -12.43 -14.72 -0.55
CA SER A 90 -12.49 -14.11 0.78
C SER A 90 -13.36 -14.87 1.77
N LYS A 91 -14.38 -15.61 1.30
CA LYS A 91 -15.24 -16.44 2.16
C LYS A 91 -14.46 -17.59 2.83
N TYR A 92 -13.40 -18.04 2.18
CA TYR A 92 -12.57 -19.15 2.65
C TYR A 92 -11.31 -18.67 3.40
N THR A 93 -10.77 -17.50 3.03
CA THR A 93 -9.53 -16.96 3.62
C THR A 93 -9.78 -16.04 4.82
N ARG A 94 -10.91 -15.32 4.87
CA ARG A 94 -11.28 -14.46 6.01
C ARG A 94 -12.10 -15.25 7.01
N LEU A 95 -11.40 -15.98 7.86
CA LEU A 95 -12.01 -16.67 8.99
C LEU A 95 -12.37 -15.67 10.09
N ASP A 96 -13.64 -15.66 10.44
CA ASP A 96 -14.17 -15.02 11.66
C ASP A 96 -13.38 -15.47 12.91
N PRO A 97 -13.13 -14.59 13.89
CA PRO A 97 -12.33 -14.92 15.09
C PRO A 97 -12.82 -16.16 15.83
N GLU A 98 -14.13 -16.33 15.99
CA GLU A 98 -14.68 -17.48 16.71
C GLU A 98 -14.50 -18.77 15.91
N LYS A 99 -14.74 -18.71 14.59
CA LYS A 99 -14.44 -19.86 13.70
C LYS A 99 -12.96 -20.24 13.71
N ARG A 100 -12.07 -19.26 13.81
CA ARG A 100 -10.62 -19.51 13.93
C ARG A 100 -10.29 -20.19 15.26
N ARG A 101 -10.85 -19.71 16.38
CA ARG A 101 -10.71 -20.31 17.71
C ARG A 101 -11.13 -21.78 17.71
N VAL A 102 -12.34 -22.08 17.21
CA VAL A 102 -12.86 -23.45 17.11
C VAL A 102 -11.96 -24.35 16.24
N LYS A 103 -11.42 -23.84 15.13
CA LYS A 103 -10.47 -24.61 14.30
C LYS A 103 -9.18 -24.95 15.05
N ILE A 104 -8.68 -24.03 15.88
CA ILE A 104 -7.49 -24.29 16.71
C ILE A 104 -7.82 -25.36 17.76
N ASP A 105 -8.98 -25.30 18.41
CA ASP A 105 -9.41 -26.32 19.37
C ASP A 105 -9.53 -27.71 18.72
N VAL A 106 -10.02 -27.78 17.48
CA VAL A 106 -10.05 -29.03 16.70
C VAL A 106 -8.63 -29.55 16.42
N LEU A 107 -7.71 -28.66 16.05
CA LEU A 107 -6.32 -29.02 15.80
C LEU A 107 -5.65 -29.55 17.07
N LEU A 108 -5.82 -28.86 18.21
CA LEU A 108 -5.29 -29.31 19.51
C LEU A 108 -5.82 -30.70 19.85
N ARG A 109 -7.13 -30.93 19.73
CA ARG A 109 -7.73 -32.25 19.96
C ARG A 109 -7.14 -33.33 19.05
N LYS A 110 -6.89 -33.02 17.77
CA LYS A 110 -6.27 -33.98 16.83
C LYS A 110 -4.83 -34.32 17.22
N ILE A 111 -4.05 -33.32 17.66
CA ILE A 111 -2.67 -33.53 18.12
C ILE A 111 -2.67 -34.41 19.37
N HIS A 112 -3.52 -34.10 20.34
CA HIS A 112 -3.62 -34.87 21.59
C HIS A 112 -4.19 -36.29 21.41
N ALA A 113 -5.07 -36.49 20.42
CA ALA A 113 -5.60 -37.82 20.09
C ALA A 113 -4.61 -38.69 19.30
N ASN A 114 -3.53 -38.13 18.76
CA ASN A 114 -2.53 -38.87 18.01
C ASN A 114 -1.37 -39.31 18.93
N ALA A 115 -1.31 -40.61 19.21
CA ALA A 115 -0.29 -41.21 20.08
C ALA A 115 1.15 -40.96 19.60
N GLU A 116 1.39 -40.92 18.29
CA GLU A 116 2.73 -40.65 17.73
C GLU A 116 3.17 -39.22 18.04
N CYS A 117 2.27 -38.24 17.89
CA CYS A 117 2.55 -36.85 18.22
C CYS A 117 2.83 -36.67 19.71
N VAL A 118 2.03 -37.31 20.58
CA VAL A 118 2.19 -37.24 22.03
C VAL A 118 3.50 -37.88 22.47
N SER A 119 3.82 -39.07 21.96
CA SER A 119 5.07 -39.77 22.24
C SER A 119 6.29 -38.95 21.82
N LEU A 120 6.24 -38.32 20.64
CA LEU A 120 7.29 -37.42 20.18
C LEU A 120 7.52 -36.26 21.17
N LEU A 121 6.46 -35.55 21.56
CA LEU A 121 6.56 -34.42 22.49
C LEU A 121 7.11 -34.86 23.87
N GLN A 122 6.63 -36.00 24.38
CA GLN A 122 7.10 -36.58 25.63
C GLN A 122 8.58 -36.97 25.58
N GLY A 123 9.07 -37.47 24.43
CA GLY A 123 10.49 -37.76 24.21
C GLY A 123 11.39 -36.54 24.37
N TRP A 124 10.87 -35.33 24.13
CA TRP A 124 11.57 -34.06 24.37
C TRP A 124 11.28 -33.46 25.76
N GLY A 125 10.48 -34.12 26.60
CA GLY A 125 10.03 -33.57 27.89
C GLY A 125 9.06 -32.39 27.75
N ILE A 126 8.38 -32.28 26.61
CA ILE A 126 7.45 -31.19 26.30
C ILE A 126 6.01 -31.71 26.34
N SER A 127 5.09 -30.89 26.83
CA SER A 127 3.65 -31.14 26.73
C SER A 127 2.94 -29.93 26.16
N LEU A 128 2.00 -30.16 25.24
CA LEU A 128 1.13 -29.10 24.72
C LEU A 128 -0.07 -28.89 25.66
N HIS A 129 -0.48 -27.64 25.86
CA HIS A 129 -1.66 -27.32 26.65
C HIS A 129 -2.93 -27.49 25.80
N ASN A 130 -4.02 -27.95 26.42
CA ASN A 130 -5.29 -28.24 25.73
C ASN A 130 -6.14 -26.99 25.43
N GLU A 131 -5.77 -25.85 26.01
CA GLU A 131 -6.52 -24.60 25.94
C GLU A 131 -5.63 -23.44 25.50
N LEU A 132 -6.26 -22.44 24.88
CA LEU A 132 -5.61 -21.18 24.52
C LEU A 132 -5.22 -20.39 25.77
N ILE A 133 -4.08 -19.70 25.69
CA ILE A 133 -3.61 -18.84 26.76
C ILE A 133 -4.61 -17.69 26.97
N SER A 134 -5.12 -17.59 28.20
CA SER A 134 -5.94 -16.46 28.64
C SER A 134 -5.05 -15.41 29.30
N PHE A 135 -5.28 -14.15 28.99
CA PHE A 135 -4.57 -13.02 29.59
C PHE A 135 -5.53 -11.87 29.84
N LYS A 136 -5.25 -11.07 30.87
CA LYS A 136 -5.99 -9.84 31.14
C LYS A 136 -5.55 -8.78 30.13
N SER A 137 -6.50 -8.16 29.45
CA SER A 137 -6.26 -7.04 28.54
C SER A 137 -6.87 -5.75 29.08
N ARG A 138 -6.57 -4.64 28.42
CA ARG A 138 -7.14 -3.32 28.72
C ARG A 138 -7.73 -2.76 27.44
N GLU A 139 -8.97 -2.29 27.49
CA GLU A 139 -9.55 -1.48 26.43
C GLU A 139 -9.29 -0.01 26.75
N LEU A 140 -8.71 0.73 25.80
CA LEU A 140 -8.48 2.16 25.96
C LEU A 140 -9.72 2.94 25.57
N GLU A 141 -10.00 4.02 26.28
CA GLU A 141 -11.09 4.93 25.96
C GLU A 141 -10.89 5.55 24.56
N PRO A 142 -11.97 5.76 23.78
CA PRO A 142 -11.88 6.43 22.50
C PRO A 142 -11.38 7.88 22.64
N GLU A 143 -10.37 8.25 21.86
CA GLU A 143 -9.86 9.61 21.82
C GLU A 143 -10.81 10.56 21.06
N PRO A 144 -11.15 11.74 21.61
CA PRO A 144 -11.98 12.72 20.93
C PRO A 144 -11.24 13.38 19.75
N LEU A 145 -11.96 13.52 18.65
CA LEU A 145 -11.54 14.22 17.44
C LEU A 145 -12.09 15.64 17.43
N TYR A 146 -11.30 16.59 16.94
CA TYR A 146 -11.69 18.00 16.89
C TYR A 146 -11.64 18.50 15.45
N GLY A 147 -12.81 18.87 14.93
CA GLY A 147 -12.99 19.55 13.63
C GLY A 147 -13.02 21.07 13.81
N ASN A 148 -14.02 21.73 13.22
CA ASN A 148 -14.25 23.16 13.42
C ASN A 148 -14.91 23.46 14.79
N ARG A 149 -15.70 22.51 15.30
CA ARG A 149 -16.37 22.63 16.60
C ARG A 149 -15.41 22.33 17.75
N ARG A 150 -15.47 23.14 18.81
CA ARG A 150 -14.62 23.00 20.00
C ARG A 150 -14.98 21.81 20.89
N ASP A 151 -16.24 21.37 20.84
CA ASP A 151 -16.77 20.31 21.72
C ASP A 151 -16.17 18.93 21.42
N GLY A 152 -15.55 18.76 20.25
CA GLY A 152 -15.03 17.48 19.79
C GLY A 152 -16.13 16.46 19.47
N TYR A 153 -15.74 15.31 18.93
CA TYR A 153 -16.62 14.19 18.66
C TYR A 153 -15.83 12.87 18.68
N THR A 154 -16.49 11.79 19.07
CA THR A 154 -15.92 10.43 19.05
C THR A 154 -16.67 9.56 18.05
N GLY A 155 -16.02 8.48 17.64
CA GLY A 155 -16.62 7.44 16.81
C GLY A 155 -16.97 6.21 17.63
N ASP A 156 -17.84 5.36 17.08
CA ASP A 156 -18.16 4.06 17.66
C ASP A 156 -17.23 3.00 17.08
N ARG A 157 -16.54 2.23 17.94
CA ARG A 157 -15.58 1.18 17.50
C ARG A 157 -14.56 1.69 16.48
N ALA A 158 -14.00 2.88 16.73
CA ALA A 158 -13.08 3.56 15.83
C ALA A 158 -13.65 3.88 14.42
N GLU A 159 -14.97 4.06 14.30
CA GLU A 159 -15.62 4.60 13.09
C GLU A 159 -16.24 5.96 13.40
N TRP A 160 -15.80 7.01 12.70
CA TRP A 160 -16.31 8.37 12.85
C TRP A 160 -16.67 9.06 11.53
N ALA A 161 -16.71 8.36 10.41
CA ALA A 161 -16.86 8.99 9.09
C ALA A 161 -18.17 9.77 8.96
N ARG A 162 -19.22 9.32 9.65
CA ARG A 162 -20.53 9.99 9.71
C ARG A 162 -20.48 11.33 10.45
N TYR A 163 -19.59 11.46 11.43
CA TYR A 163 -19.50 12.65 12.29
C TYR A 163 -18.59 13.74 11.72
N VAL A 164 -17.67 13.42 10.79
CA VAL A 164 -16.77 14.41 10.19
C VAL A 164 -17.56 15.55 9.50
N LYS A 165 -18.59 15.21 8.73
CA LYS A 165 -19.35 16.20 7.94
C LYS A 165 -20.09 17.20 8.83
N SER A 166 -20.71 16.73 9.92
CA SER A 166 -21.49 17.57 10.85
C SER A 166 -20.62 18.39 11.80
N ASN A 167 -19.37 17.99 12.02
CA ASN A 167 -18.42 18.70 12.89
C ASN A 167 -17.48 19.65 12.13
N GLY A 168 -17.55 19.66 10.80
CA GLY A 168 -16.71 20.49 9.93
C GLY A 168 -15.23 20.08 9.97
N THR A 169 -14.42 20.75 9.16
CA THR A 169 -12.97 20.51 9.10
C THR A 169 -12.20 21.39 10.10
N PHE A 170 -11.14 20.86 10.69
CA PHE A 170 -10.25 21.63 11.58
C PHE A 170 -9.56 22.79 10.85
N ARG A 171 -9.13 22.56 9.61
CA ARG A 171 -8.56 23.55 8.69
C ARG A 171 -9.07 23.28 7.27
N GLY A 172 -9.88 24.20 6.75
CA GLY A 172 -10.37 24.18 5.37
C GLY A 172 -9.54 25.08 4.45
N GLU A 173 -9.14 24.58 3.29
CA GLU A 173 -8.40 25.34 2.27
C GLU A 173 -9.34 25.76 1.14
N ALA A 174 -9.29 27.05 0.79
CA ALA A 174 -10.17 27.65 -0.20
C ALA A 174 -9.92 27.10 -1.63
N LEU A 175 -10.98 26.65 -2.28
CA LEU A 175 -10.94 26.04 -3.62
C LEU A 175 -11.38 27.05 -4.69
N THR A 176 -10.57 28.09 -4.91
CA THR A 176 -10.97 29.23 -5.78
C THR A 176 -10.37 29.18 -7.18
N ASN A 177 -9.15 28.68 -7.37
CA ASN A 177 -8.54 28.48 -8.68
C ASN A 177 -8.15 27.01 -8.88
N TRP A 178 -9.03 26.24 -9.52
CA TRP A 178 -8.83 24.82 -9.74
C TRP A 178 -9.32 24.39 -11.13
N ILE A 179 -8.78 23.28 -11.60
CA ILE A 179 -8.96 22.79 -12.97
C ILE A 179 -9.56 21.39 -12.92
N VAL A 180 -10.53 21.12 -13.79
CA VAL A 180 -11.04 19.77 -14.07
C VAL A 180 -10.66 19.37 -15.49
N VAL A 181 -9.77 18.40 -15.62
CA VAL A 181 -9.45 17.75 -16.89
C VAL A 181 -10.34 16.52 -17.03
N THR A 182 -11.16 16.46 -18.08
CA THR A 182 -12.12 15.37 -18.30
C THR A 182 -12.11 14.91 -19.76
N PRO A 183 -12.35 13.63 -20.06
CA PRO A 183 -12.45 13.16 -21.43
C PRO A 183 -13.57 13.88 -22.20
N TYR A 184 -13.32 14.16 -23.48
CA TYR A 184 -14.29 14.76 -24.41
C TYR A 184 -15.30 13.70 -24.88
N THR A 185 -16.07 13.16 -23.95
CA THR A 185 -17.14 12.18 -24.17
C THR A 185 -18.39 12.61 -23.42
N ASP A 186 -19.56 12.09 -23.81
CA ASP A 186 -20.83 12.41 -23.11
C ASP A 186 -20.78 12.01 -21.63
N ASP A 187 -20.24 10.83 -21.32
CA ASP A 187 -20.01 10.38 -19.95
C ASP A 187 -19.06 11.33 -19.21
N GLY A 188 -17.94 11.71 -19.84
CA GLY A 188 -16.94 12.60 -19.24
C GLY A 188 -17.49 13.98 -18.90
N ARG A 189 -18.29 14.57 -19.80
CA ARG A 189 -18.98 15.85 -19.59
C ARG A 189 -20.01 15.76 -18.47
N TYR A 190 -20.92 14.79 -18.57
CA TYR A 190 -21.98 14.60 -17.58
C TYR A 190 -21.41 14.39 -16.17
N PHE A 191 -20.44 13.49 -16.01
CA PHE A 191 -19.86 13.24 -14.69
C PHE A 191 -18.99 14.40 -14.18
N ALA A 192 -18.35 15.18 -15.06
CA ALA A 192 -17.66 16.40 -14.64
C ALA A 192 -18.64 17.43 -14.06
N GLU A 193 -19.73 17.73 -14.74
CA GLU A 193 -20.77 18.66 -14.25
C GLU A 193 -21.36 18.20 -12.91
N GLN A 194 -21.75 16.92 -12.83
CA GLN A 194 -22.31 16.35 -11.59
C GLN A 194 -21.29 16.36 -10.44
N PHE A 195 -20.02 16.10 -10.73
CA PHE A 195 -18.95 16.12 -9.74
C PHE A 195 -18.69 17.54 -9.24
N ILE A 196 -18.60 18.53 -10.14
CA ILE A 196 -18.38 19.94 -9.79
C ILE A 196 -19.52 20.47 -8.92
N GLN A 197 -20.76 20.18 -9.30
CA GLN A 197 -21.94 20.59 -8.51
C GLN A 197 -21.88 20.01 -7.09
N GLU A 198 -21.56 18.72 -6.94
CA GLU A 198 -21.53 18.07 -5.64
C GLU A 198 -20.32 18.48 -4.78
N ILE A 199 -19.19 18.81 -5.41
CA ILE A 199 -18.07 19.46 -4.72
C ILE A 199 -18.51 20.80 -4.16
N GLY A 200 -19.23 21.63 -4.93
CA GLY A 200 -19.78 22.90 -4.46
C GLY A 200 -20.68 22.72 -3.23
N ASN A 201 -21.69 21.84 -3.35
CA ASN A 201 -22.58 21.49 -2.23
C ASN A 201 -21.80 21.03 -0.99
N THR A 202 -20.75 20.23 -1.18
CA THR A 202 -19.92 19.74 -0.08
C THR A 202 -19.14 20.86 0.58
N TYR A 203 -18.50 21.74 -0.19
CA TYR A 203 -17.74 22.88 0.32
C TYR A 203 -18.64 23.89 1.04
N ASP A 204 -19.87 24.11 0.56
CA ASP A 204 -20.87 24.93 1.25
C ASP A 204 -21.23 24.36 2.62
N VAL A 205 -21.48 23.05 2.72
CA VAL A 205 -21.75 22.40 4.01
C VAL A 205 -20.56 22.49 4.96
N LEU A 206 -19.34 22.35 4.42
CA LEU A 206 -18.10 22.49 5.20
C LEU A 206 -17.75 23.95 5.51
N ARG A 207 -18.47 24.92 4.93
CA ARG A 207 -18.25 26.36 5.06
C ARG A 207 -16.85 26.79 4.61
N ILE A 208 -16.39 26.23 3.49
CA ILE A 208 -15.10 26.54 2.88
C ILE A 208 -15.35 27.32 1.60
N GLU A 209 -14.60 28.41 1.38
CA GLU A 209 -14.70 29.19 0.13
C GLU A 209 -14.38 28.32 -1.09
N HIS A 210 -15.20 28.46 -2.13
CA HIS A 210 -15.01 27.75 -3.39
C HIS A 210 -15.50 28.58 -4.57
N ARG A 211 -14.99 28.29 -5.78
CA ARG A 211 -15.46 28.85 -7.06
C ARG A 211 -15.60 27.76 -8.10
N LEU A 212 -16.25 28.06 -9.22
CA LEU A 212 -16.33 27.14 -10.36
C LEU A 212 -14.93 26.92 -10.98
N PRO A 213 -14.59 25.68 -11.35
CA PRO A 213 -13.31 25.38 -11.98
C PRO A 213 -13.26 25.77 -13.45
N MET A 214 -12.04 25.88 -13.98
CA MET A 214 -11.83 25.77 -15.43
C MET A 214 -11.94 24.31 -15.85
N ILE A 215 -12.71 24.03 -16.90
CA ILE A 215 -12.81 22.69 -17.48
C ILE A 215 -11.94 22.62 -18.74
N GLU A 216 -11.07 21.61 -18.80
CA GLU A 216 -10.28 21.28 -19.98
C GLU A 216 -10.66 19.89 -20.50
N TYR A 217 -10.85 19.77 -21.81
CA TYR A 217 -11.37 18.56 -22.41
C TYR A 217 -10.28 17.77 -23.13
N CYS A 218 -10.06 16.55 -22.68
CA CYS A 218 -9.10 15.64 -23.29
C CYS A 218 -9.75 14.86 -24.45
N LYS A 219 -9.37 15.19 -25.69
CA LYS A 219 -9.88 14.52 -26.91
C LYS A 219 -9.24 13.14 -27.13
N ASN A 220 -7.93 13.02 -26.86
CA ASN A 220 -7.19 11.78 -27.02
C ASN A 220 -7.00 11.08 -25.66
N LEU A 221 -7.60 9.91 -25.49
CA LEU A 221 -7.62 9.19 -24.21
C LEU A 221 -6.30 8.46 -23.88
N SER A 222 -5.26 8.60 -24.70
CA SER A 222 -3.93 8.10 -24.42
C SER A 222 -3.28 8.85 -23.24
N GLY A 223 -2.17 8.31 -22.71
CA GLY A 223 -1.36 9.04 -21.73
C GLY A 223 -0.95 10.43 -22.25
N GLU A 224 -0.48 10.48 -23.50
CA GLU A 224 0.07 11.69 -24.12
C GLU A 224 -1.02 12.74 -24.32
N GLY A 225 -2.23 12.32 -24.74
CA GLY A 225 -3.36 13.22 -24.89
C GLY A 225 -3.83 13.83 -23.57
N TYR A 226 -3.76 13.10 -22.46
CA TYR A 226 -4.00 13.68 -21.13
C TYR A 226 -2.90 14.64 -20.71
N LEU A 227 -1.64 14.33 -21.01
CA LEU A 227 -0.51 15.20 -20.70
C LEU A 227 -0.61 16.53 -21.47
N GLU A 228 -0.96 16.48 -22.76
CA GLU A 228 -1.20 17.66 -23.60
C GLU A 228 -2.38 18.50 -23.07
N ALA A 229 -3.49 17.85 -22.70
CA ALA A 229 -4.63 18.54 -22.10
C ALA A 229 -4.25 19.23 -20.78
N ILE A 230 -3.48 18.57 -19.92
CA ILE A 230 -2.96 19.16 -18.68
C ILE A 230 -2.08 20.39 -18.96
N GLN A 231 -1.14 20.29 -19.91
CA GLN A 231 -0.25 21.39 -20.29
C GLN A 231 -1.03 22.57 -20.90
N THR A 232 -2.05 22.28 -21.70
CA THR A 232 -2.96 23.28 -22.25
C THR A 232 -3.72 23.99 -21.14
N ALA A 233 -4.29 23.26 -20.18
CA ALA A 233 -5.01 23.85 -19.05
C ALA A 233 -4.12 24.78 -18.22
N ILE A 234 -2.89 24.35 -17.92
CA ILE A 234 -1.90 25.16 -17.19
C ILE A 234 -1.56 26.42 -17.98
N SER A 235 -1.34 26.30 -19.30
CA SER A 235 -1.01 27.44 -20.16
C SER A 235 -2.13 28.47 -20.22
N ARG A 236 -3.40 28.02 -20.21
CA ARG A 236 -4.59 28.91 -20.22
C ARG A 236 -4.77 29.67 -18.91
N VAL A 237 -4.47 29.05 -17.77
CA VAL A 237 -4.46 29.74 -16.46
C VAL A 237 -3.26 30.69 -16.32
N GLY A 238 -2.20 30.44 -17.09
CA GLY A 238 -1.03 31.32 -17.16
C GLY A 238 -0.22 31.29 -15.86
N LYS A 239 0.14 32.47 -15.34
CA LYS A 239 0.96 32.60 -14.12
C LYS A 239 0.14 32.54 -12.82
N GLN A 240 -1.18 32.34 -12.88
CA GLN A 240 -2.00 32.28 -11.67
C GLN A 240 -1.74 30.96 -10.91
N PRO A 241 -1.67 30.98 -9.56
CA PRO A 241 -1.44 29.77 -8.78
C PRO A 241 -2.66 28.85 -8.86
N VAL A 242 -2.49 27.63 -9.36
CA VAL A 242 -3.54 26.60 -9.39
C VAL A 242 -3.54 25.85 -8.07
N HIS A 243 -4.65 25.88 -7.33
CA HIS A 243 -4.78 25.24 -6.02
C HIS A 243 -4.94 23.73 -6.12
N MET A 244 -5.65 23.25 -7.15
CA MET A 244 -5.94 21.84 -7.36
C MET A 244 -6.19 21.52 -8.83
N MET A 245 -5.73 20.36 -9.27
CA MET A 245 -6.08 19.76 -10.55
C MET A 245 -6.80 18.44 -10.36
N VAL A 246 -8.06 18.36 -10.77
CA VAL A 246 -8.84 17.13 -10.79
C VAL A 246 -8.77 16.53 -12.19
N VAL A 247 -8.38 15.26 -12.31
CA VAL A 247 -8.29 14.53 -13.57
C VAL A 247 -9.27 13.37 -13.55
N LEU A 248 -10.33 13.48 -14.34
CA LEU A 248 -11.27 12.38 -14.54
C LEU A 248 -10.69 11.43 -15.60
N ILE A 249 -10.56 10.15 -15.25
CA ILE A 249 -9.98 9.12 -16.13
C ILE A 249 -11.01 8.03 -16.47
N PRO A 250 -11.02 7.52 -17.71
CA PRO A 250 -12.03 6.56 -18.15
C PRO A 250 -11.85 5.16 -17.53
N ASP A 251 -10.59 4.77 -17.28
CA ASP A 251 -10.19 3.42 -16.88
C ASP A 251 -8.95 3.45 -15.96
N ASP A 252 -8.44 2.28 -15.57
CA ASP A 252 -7.29 2.08 -14.69
C ASP A 252 -5.96 1.86 -15.43
N THR A 253 -5.83 2.34 -16.67
CA THR A 253 -4.58 2.29 -17.44
C THR A 253 -3.44 2.96 -16.68
N LYS A 254 -2.51 2.14 -16.18
CA LYS A 254 -1.40 2.56 -15.33
C LYS A 254 -0.47 3.57 -16.00
N SER A 255 -0.12 3.37 -17.28
CA SER A 255 0.77 4.28 -18.01
C SER A 255 0.24 5.71 -18.09
N ARG A 256 -1.08 5.89 -18.27
CA ARG A 256 -1.73 7.21 -18.26
C ARG A 256 -1.58 7.90 -16.90
N TYR A 257 -1.86 7.19 -15.82
CA TYR A 257 -1.73 7.71 -14.46
C TYR A 257 -0.27 8.04 -14.15
N ASP A 258 0.67 7.12 -14.37
CA ASP A 258 2.07 7.29 -14.01
C ASP A 258 2.71 8.48 -14.75
N MET A 259 2.46 8.61 -16.05
CA MET A 259 3.02 9.70 -16.85
C MET A 259 2.49 11.08 -16.43
N THR A 260 1.17 11.21 -16.30
CA THR A 260 0.54 12.48 -15.90
C THR A 260 0.85 12.84 -14.45
N LYS A 261 0.88 11.86 -13.55
CA LYS A 261 1.25 12.06 -12.15
C LYS A 261 2.71 12.45 -11.99
N SER A 262 3.62 11.80 -12.74
CA SER A 262 5.04 12.15 -12.77
C SER A 262 5.23 13.60 -13.22
N PHE A 263 4.58 14.02 -14.30
CA PHE A 263 4.65 15.41 -14.77
C PHE A 263 4.17 16.40 -13.71
N LEU A 264 2.98 16.18 -13.12
CA LEU A 264 2.40 17.07 -12.11
C LEU A 264 3.19 17.12 -10.78
N CYS A 265 3.98 16.09 -10.47
CA CYS A 265 4.78 16.05 -9.25
C CYS A 265 6.24 16.48 -9.44
N THR A 266 6.80 16.36 -10.65
CA THR A 266 8.22 16.62 -10.92
C THR A 266 8.49 17.88 -11.75
N LYS A 267 7.55 18.26 -12.61
CA LYS A 267 7.67 19.44 -13.49
C LYS A 267 6.80 20.60 -13.02
N THR A 268 5.81 20.34 -12.18
CA THR A 268 4.95 21.35 -11.58
C THR A 268 4.84 21.11 -10.06
N ASN A 269 4.19 22.03 -9.36
CA ASN A 269 3.89 21.95 -7.93
C ASN A 269 2.38 21.92 -7.66
N ILE A 270 1.58 21.47 -8.63
CA ILE A 270 0.11 21.52 -8.55
C ILE A 270 -0.41 20.24 -7.89
N PRO A 271 -1.09 20.33 -6.73
CA PRO A 271 -1.75 19.18 -6.12
C PRO A 271 -2.78 18.58 -7.08
N SER A 272 -2.78 17.25 -7.21
CA SER A 272 -3.62 16.56 -8.19
C SER A 272 -4.47 15.43 -7.61
N GLN A 273 -5.72 15.34 -8.06
CA GLN A 273 -6.72 14.34 -7.67
C GLN A 273 -7.22 13.59 -8.90
N PHE A 274 -6.92 12.30 -8.99
CA PHE A 274 -7.40 11.44 -10.06
C PHE A 274 -8.69 10.75 -9.63
N VAL A 275 -9.70 10.73 -10.50
CA VAL A 275 -11.01 10.12 -10.24
C VAL A 275 -11.42 9.27 -11.43
N LYS A 276 -11.68 7.99 -11.19
CA LYS A 276 -12.18 7.09 -12.24
C LYS A 276 -13.66 7.38 -12.53
N LEU A 277 -14.02 7.52 -13.81
CA LEU A 277 -15.43 7.66 -14.22
C LEU A 277 -16.28 6.48 -13.72
N SER A 278 -15.72 5.26 -13.73
CA SER A 278 -16.38 4.07 -13.18
C SER A 278 -16.70 4.17 -11.69
N THR A 279 -15.93 4.96 -10.91
CA THR A 279 -16.23 5.20 -9.49
C THR A 279 -17.44 6.12 -9.32
N LEU A 280 -17.56 7.16 -10.15
CA LEU A 280 -18.71 8.08 -10.15
C LEU A 280 -19.97 7.41 -10.71
N ARG A 281 -19.83 6.55 -11.72
CA ARG A 281 -20.90 5.78 -12.36
C ARG A 281 -21.36 4.59 -11.52
N GLY A 282 -20.47 3.95 -10.77
CA GLY A 282 -20.76 2.72 -10.05
C GLY A 282 -20.99 1.54 -11.01
N SER A 283 -21.95 0.67 -10.67
CA SER A 283 -22.29 -0.51 -11.48
C SER A 283 -23.13 -0.21 -12.73
N ASN A 284 -23.44 1.06 -13.00
CA ASN A 284 -24.25 1.47 -14.15
C ASN A 284 -23.44 1.32 -15.46
N ARG A 285 -24.13 1.04 -16.57
CA ARG A 285 -23.49 0.89 -17.88
C ARG A 285 -22.97 2.25 -18.39
N PRO A 286 -21.84 2.29 -19.10
CA PRO A 286 -21.42 3.50 -19.83
C PRO A 286 -22.56 4.04 -20.71
N GLY A 287 -22.72 5.35 -20.81
CA GLY A 287 -23.80 6.00 -21.55
C GLY A 287 -25.14 6.09 -20.80
N GLN A 288 -25.34 5.34 -19.71
CA GLN A 288 -26.45 5.61 -18.78
C GLN A 288 -26.06 6.81 -17.91
N ARG A 289 -26.77 7.93 -18.06
CA ARG A 289 -26.63 9.17 -17.25
C ARG A 289 -27.13 8.98 -15.83
N CYS A 290 -26.64 7.96 -15.13
CA CYS A 290 -27.02 7.61 -13.77
C CYS A 290 -25.79 7.53 -12.88
N ARG A 291 -25.87 8.21 -11.73
CA ARG A 291 -24.81 8.26 -10.73
C ARG A 291 -24.77 6.99 -9.89
N SER A 292 -23.61 6.69 -9.30
CA SER A 292 -23.46 5.63 -8.29
C SER A 292 -24.43 5.86 -7.13
N LYS A 293 -24.94 4.77 -6.54
CA LYS A 293 -25.77 4.85 -5.31
C LYS A 293 -25.04 5.56 -4.16
N ASN A 294 -23.71 5.49 -4.15
CA ASN A 294 -22.86 6.09 -3.11
C ASN A 294 -22.20 7.39 -3.58
N PHE A 295 -22.69 8.03 -4.65
CA PHE A 295 -22.05 9.20 -5.27
C PHE A 295 -21.71 10.31 -4.27
N LEU A 296 -22.66 10.69 -3.41
CA LEU A 296 -22.44 11.75 -2.41
C LEU A 296 -21.32 11.38 -1.43
N SER A 297 -21.28 10.13 -0.96
CA SER A 297 -20.22 9.65 -0.05
C SER A 297 -18.86 9.60 -0.73
N ILE A 298 -18.83 9.24 -2.02
CA ILE A 298 -17.62 9.22 -2.84
C ILE A 298 -17.07 10.64 -3.01
N VAL A 299 -17.92 11.58 -3.43
CA VAL A 299 -17.51 12.98 -3.64
C VAL A 299 -17.09 13.62 -2.33
N LEU A 300 -17.79 13.37 -1.22
CA LEU A 300 -17.38 13.83 0.11
C LEU A 300 -15.96 13.37 0.49
N LYS A 301 -15.64 12.08 0.28
CA LYS A 301 -14.30 11.55 0.55
C LYS A 301 -13.23 12.15 -0.38
N ILE A 302 -13.60 12.42 -1.63
CA ILE A 302 -12.72 13.11 -2.59
C ILE A 302 -12.48 14.57 -2.14
N ALA A 303 -13.51 15.29 -1.71
CA ALA A 303 -13.39 16.65 -1.19
C ALA A 303 -12.47 16.70 0.06
N TYR A 304 -12.62 15.74 0.97
CA TYR A 304 -11.71 15.58 2.11
C TYR A 304 -10.26 15.36 1.68
N GLN A 305 -10.03 14.49 0.70
CA GLN A 305 -8.69 14.25 0.16
C GLN A 305 -8.13 15.50 -0.53
N MET A 306 -8.96 16.24 -1.26
CA MET A 306 -8.60 17.50 -1.90
C MET A 306 -8.15 18.53 -0.87
N ASN A 307 -8.94 18.71 0.20
CA ASN A 307 -8.59 19.60 1.31
C ASN A 307 -7.22 19.25 1.91
N CYS A 308 -6.95 17.97 2.22
CA CYS A 308 -5.66 17.55 2.75
C CYS A 308 -4.49 17.81 1.79
N LYS A 309 -4.68 17.59 0.49
CA LYS A 309 -3.65 17.82 -0.54
C LYS A 309 -3.30 19.30 -0.72
N MET A 310 -4.22 20.20 -0.41
CA MET A 310 -3.98 21.65 -0.42
C MET A 310 -3.34 22.16 0.88
N GLY A 311 -3.15 21.28 1.89
CA GLY A 311 -2.58 21.65 3.20
C GLY A 311 -3.60 21.73 4.33
N GLY A 312 -4.88 21.49 4.04
CA GLY A 312 -5.95 21.46 5.03
C GLY A 312 -5.86 20.25 5.96
N ALA A 313 -6.67 20.28 7.01
CA ALA A 313 -6.76 19.22 8.01
C ALA A 313 -8.21 18.98 8.38
N LEU A 314 -8.64 17.72 8.34
CA LEU A 314 -10.05 17.38 8.58
C LEU A 314 -10.38 17.41 10.07
N TRP A 315 -9.53 16.82 10.89
CA TRP A 315 -9.65 16.81 12.34
C TRP A 315 -8.25 16.71 12.96
N LYS A 316 -8.18 16.97 14.26
CA LYS A 316 -7.00 16.69 15.11
C LYS A 316 -7.39 15.87 16.33
N VAL A 317 -6.39 15.31 16.99
CA VAL A 317 -6.52 14.67 18.31
C VAL A 317 -5.75 15.52 19.31
N LYS A 318 -6.21 15.57 20.57
CA LYS A 318 -5.49 16.27 21.63
C LYS A 318 -4.30 15.43 22.07
N ILE A 319 -3.10 15.78 21.61
CA ILE A 319 -1.85 15.15 22.05
C ILE A 319 -1.25 16.01 23.16
N PRO A 320 -1.15 15.54 24.42
CA PRO A 320 -0.73 16.34 25.57
C PRO A 320 0.80 16.61 25.61
N MET A 321 1.47 16.49 24.47
CA MET A 321 2.91 16.67 24.35
C MET A 321 3.22 18.08 23.85
N LYS A 322 4.09 18.79 24.58
CA LYS A 322 4.66 20.05 24.11
C LYS A 322 5.93 19.77 23.32
N ARG A 323 6.15 20.53 22.25
CA ARG A 323 7.38 20.50 21.41
C ARG A 323 7.82 19.10 20.99
N GLY A 324 6.86 18.21 20.72
CA GLY A 324 7.17 16.87 20.23
C GLY A 324 7.10 16.81 18.71
N MET A 325 8.01 16.07 18.08
CA MET A 325 7.97 15.71 16.67
C MET A 325 7.71 14.21 16.53
N ILE A 326 6.70 13.83 15.76
CA ILE A 326 6.40 12.43 15.43
C ILE A 326 6.92 12.16 14.02
N VAL A 327 7.64 11.07 13.84
CA VAL A 327 8.25 10.64 12.59
C VAL A 327 7.80 9.22 12.28
N GLY A 328 7.36 8.96 11.05
CA GLY A 328 7.13 7.64 10.51
C GLY A 328 8.15 7.34 9.41
N TYR A 329 8.75 6.15 9.44
CA TYR A 329 9.72 5.70 8.43
C TYR A 329 9.42 4.28 7.94
N ASP A 330 9.26 4.14 6.63
CA ASP A 330 8.94 2.89 5.95
C ASP A 330 9.86 2.67 4.75
N LEU A 331 10.07 1.39 4.41
CA LEU A 331 10.85 0.94 3.26
C LEU A 331 9.93 0.21 2.27
N TYR A 332 9.78 0.79 1.09
CA TYR A 332 9.05 0.17 -0.01
C TYR A 332 10.01 -0.54 -0.96
N HIS A 333 9.81 -1.85 -1.17
CA HIS A 333 10.51 -2.61 -2.20
C HIS A 333 9.69 -2.61 -3.48
N ASP A 334 10.17 -1.93 -4.52
CA ASP A 334 9.48 -1.94 -5.81
C ASP A 334 9.84 -3.22 -6.58
N SER A 335 8.84 -4.07 -6.86
CA SER A 335 9.03 -5.27 -7.68
C SER A 335 9.29 -4.98 -9.16
N THR A 336 8.98 -3.76 -9.62
CA THR A 336 9.14 -3.33 -11.02
C THR A 336 10.48 -2.66 -11.29
N LEU A 337 11.11 -2.08 -10.26
CA LEU A 337 12.47 -1.54 -10.32
C LEU A 337 13.43 -2.58 -9.72
N GLN A 338 14.04 -3.41 -10.56
CA GLN A 338 14.98 -4.46 -10.14
C GLN A 338 15.95 -3.96 -9.04
N GLY A 339 15.73 -4.43 -7.80
CA GLY A 339 16.63 -4.23 -6.67
C GLY A 339 16.60 -2.87 -5.98
N LYS A 340 15.72 -1.92 -6.37
CA LYS A 340 15.66 -0.60 -5.74
C LYS A 340 14.65 -0.57 -4.60
N THR A 341 15.13 -0.20 -3.41
CA THR A 341 14.29 0.03 -2.23
C THR A 341 14.12 1.53 -2.05
N MET A 342 12.91 2.01 -1.83
CA MET A 342 12.61 3.42 -1.58
C MET A 342 12.33 3.62 -0.10
N GLY A 343 13.12 4.44 0.57
CA GLY A 343 12.83 4.91 1.92
C GLY A 343 11.88 6.09 1.88
N ALA A 344 10.82 6.05 2.67
CA ALA A 344 9.85 7.12 2.81
C ALA A 344 9.74 7.56 4.26
N CYS A 345 9.98 8.83 4.53
CA CYS A 345 9.91 9.41 5.86
C CYS A 345 8.88 10.55 5.89
N VAL A 346 8.02 10.55 6.92
CA VAL A 346 7.03 11.60 7.16
C VAL A 346 7.18 12.10 8.59
N SER A 347 7.18 13.42 8.78
CA SER A 347 7.34 14.04 10.10
C SER A 347 6.31 15.15 10.34
N THR A 348 5.82 15.28 11.57
CA THR A 348 4.90 16.35 11.97
C THR A 348 5.65 17.67 12.15
N MET A 349 5.07 18.78 11.70
CA MET A 349 5.73 20.10 11.72
C MET A 349 5.07 21.12 12.65
N ASP A 350 3.83 20.90 13.09
CA ASP A 350 3.06 21.87 13.88
C ASP A 350 2.66 21.30 15.25
N PRO A 351 2.40 22.16 16.25
CA PRO A 351 1.98 21.72 17.58
C PRO A 351 0.65 20.96 17.61
N GLU A 352 -0.16 21.11 16.56
CA GLU A 352 -1.44 20.44 16.39
C GLU A 352 -1.32 19.07 15.68
N TYR A 353 -0.11 18.70 15.24
CA TYR A 353 0.18 17.45 14.54
C TYR A 353 -0.69 17.24 13.28
N THR A 354 -0.97 18.33 12.55
CA THR A 354 -1.81 18.34 11.34
C THR A 354 -1.06 18.67 10.06
N LYS A 355 0.18 19.14 10.16
CA LYS A 355 1.06 19.46 9.03
C LYS A 355 2.20 18.46 8.98
N PHE A 356 2.45 17.93 7.80
CA PHE A 356 3.43 16.87 7.60
C PHE A 356 4.47 17.28 6.57
N TYR A 357 5.72 16.92 6.84
CA TYR A 357 6.82 16.99 5.88
C TYR A 357 7.18 15.58 5.44
N SER A 358 7.02 15.32 4.14
CA SER A 358 7.34 14.04 3.51
C SER A 358 8.63 14.11 2.71
N GLN A 359 9.37 13.00 2.74
CA GLN A 359 10.66 12.83 2.08
C GLN A 359 10.74 11.42 1.52
N THR A 360 11.36 11.26 0.35
CA THR A 360 11.65 9.96 -0.24
C THR A 360 13.06 9.93 -0.82
N GLN A 361 13.78 8.83 -0.62
CA GLN A 361 15.08 8.59 -1.24
C GLN A 361 15.25 7.10 -1.59
N PRO A 362 15.87 6.78 -2.73
CA PRO A 362 16.29 5.41 -3.02
C PRO A 362 17.37 4.97 -2.02
N HIS A 363 17.41 3.68 -1.71
CA HIS A 363 18.54 3.01 -1.07
C HIS A 363 19.39 2.35 -2.16
N ASP A 364 20.71 2.55 -2.06
CA ASP A 364 21.67 1.95 -2.99
C ASP A 364 21.82 0.43 -2.78
N SER A 365 21.51 -0.07 -1.58
CA SER A 365 21.41 -1.51 -1.29
C SER A 365 20.26 -1.80 -0.31
N PRO A 366 19.48 -2.88 -0.50
CA PRO A 366 18.49 -3.36 0.48
C PRO A 366 19.09 -3.68 1.87
N THR A 367 20.41 -3.85 1.95
CA THR A 367 21.13 -4.19 3.18
C THR A 367 21.68 -2.99 3.95
N GLN A 368 21.66 -1.77 3.38
CA GLN A 368 22.10 -0.55 4.07
C GLN A 368 20.89 0.15 4.68
N LEU A 369 20.51 -0.26 5.89
CA LEU A 369 19.26 0.16 6.52
C LEU A 369 19.36 1.53 7.25
N GLY A 370 20.55 2.06 7.52
CA GLY A 370 20.70 3.29 8.33
C GLY A 370 20.89 4.64 7.60
N THR A 371 21.50 4.68 6.41
CA THR A 371 22.09 5.93 5.87
C THR A 371 21.06 7.05 5.60
N ASN A 372 19.90 6.69 5.04
CA ASN A 372 18.88 7.66 4.66
C ASN A 372 18.14 8.25 5.88
N LEU A 373 18.00 7.49 6.97
CA LEU A 373 17.25 7.93 8.14
C LEU A 373 17.87 9.19 8.77
N ASN A 374 19.20 9.23 8.91
CA ASN A 374 19.90 10.40 9.44
C ASN A 374 19.62 11.67 8.62
N ILE A 375 19.65 11.55 7.29
CA ILE A 375 19.35 12.65 6.36
C ILE A 375 17.90 13.09 6.53
N PHE A 376 16.97 12.15 6.64
CA PHE A 376 15.55 12.45 6.83
C PHE A 376 15.28 13.17 8.14
N ILE A 377 15.82 12.69 9.26
CA ILE A 377 15.62 13.33 10.56
C ILE A 377 16.23 14.73 10.58
N LEU A 378 17.44 14.91 10.05
CA LEU A 378 18.08 16.23 9.98
C LEU A 378 17.19 17.24 9.24
N ARG A 379 16.69 16.87 8.05
CA ARG A 379 15.79 17.73 7.26
C ARG A 379 14.45 17.95 7.97
N ALA A 380 13.92 16.94 8.66
CA ALA A 380 12.69 17.06 9.45
C ALA A 380 12.85 18.06 10.60
N ILE A 381 13.96 17.99 11.36
CA ILE A 381 14.28 18.94 12.43
C ILE A 381 14.42 20.36 11.86
N GLN A 382 15.10 20.54 10.73
CA GLN A 382 15.23 21.85 10.09
C GLN A 382 13.87 22.43 9.66
N LYS A 383 12.96 21.58 9.15
CA LYS A 383 11.60 21.99 8.78
C LYS A 383 10.75 22.32 10.01
N TYR A 384 10.85 21.51 11.06
CA TYR A 384 10.20 21.78 12.34
C TYR A 384 10.68 23.11 12.93
N PHE A 385 12.00 23.32 13.01
CA PHE A 385 12.61 24.55 13.53
C PHE A 385 12.08 25.80 12.83
N LYS A 386 12.06 25.79 11.49
CA LYS A 386 11.53 26.91 10.70
C LYS A 386 10.03 27.13 10.88
N ALA A 387 9.26 26.07 11.16
CA ALA A 387 7.81 26.14 11.34
C ALA A 387 7.38 26.52 12.77
N ASN A 388 8.29 26.45 13.75
CA ASN A 388 8.01 26.68 15.17
C ASN A 388 8.95 27.75 15.75
N ASP A 389 9.00 28.92 15.11
CA ASP A 389 9.71 30.11 15.61
C ASP A 389 11.17 29.84 16.00
N ASN A 390 11.89 29.11 15.16
CA ASN A 390 13.29 28.75 15.40
C ASN A 390 13.49 28.01 16.74
N THR A 391 12.55 27.15 17.11
CA THR A 391 12.62 26.29 18.28
C THR A 391 12.73 24.81 17.87
N LEU A 392 13.67 24.10 18.46
CA LEU A 392 13.86 22.66 18.23
C LEU A 392 12.80 21.83 18.97
N PRO A 393 12.45 20.62 18.48
CA PRO A 393 11.61 19.70 19.25
C PRO A 393 12.37 19.17 20.47
N ASP A 394 11.69 19.05 21.60
CA ASP A 394 12.25 18.44 22.83
C ASP A 394 12.33 16.92 22.73
N LYS A 395 11.38 16.34 21.99
CA LYS A 395 11.21 14.90 21.89
C LYS A 395 10.91 14.52 20.45
N ILE A 396 11.56 13.46 19.99
CA ILE A 396 11.33 12.87 18.68
C ILE A 396 10.84 11.44 18.89
N PHE A 397 9.67 11.13 18.33
CA PHE A 397 9.08 9.79 18.36
C PHE A 397 9.16 9.20 16.96
N LEU A 398 10.02 8.18 16.77
CA LEU A 398 10.18 7.50 15.50
C LEU A 398 9.40 6.17 15.50
N TYR A 399 8.44 6.05 14.60
CA TYR A 399 7.74 4.82 14.27
C TYR A 399 8.35 4.21 13.01
N ARG A 400 9.03 3.07 13.16
CA ARG A 400 9.70 2.34 12.08
C ARG A 400 8.87 1.11 11.67
N ASP A 401 8.37 1.08 10.44
CA ASP A 401 7.57 -0.05 9.92
C ASP A 401 8.43 -1.10 9.18
N GLY A 402 7.94 -2.32 9.00
CA GLY A 402 8.60 -3.31 8.14
C GLY A 402 9.90 -3.91 8.68
N VAL A 403 10.08 -3.94 10.00
CA VAL A 403 11.22 -4.61 10.67
C VAL A 403 10.78 -5.97 11.19
N GLY A 404 11.35 -7.04 10.65
CA GLY A 404 11.12 -8.39 11.18
C GLY A 404 11.93 -8.66 12.45
N ASP A 405 11.49 -9.61 13.28
CA ASP A 405 12.15 -9.97 14.56
C ASP A 405 13.65 -10.24 14.41
N GLY A 406 14.05 -10.94 13.34
CA GLY A 406 15.45 -11.25 13.05
C GLY A 406 16.31 -10.02 12.66
N GLN A 407 15.68 -8.88 12.35
CA GLN A 407 16.35 -7.64 11.92
C GLN A 407 16.43 -6.58 13.03
N ILE A 408 15.70 -6.76 14.15
CA ILE A 408 15.61 -5.77 15.24
C ILE A 408 17.00 -5.35 15.74
N ARG A 409 17.91 -6.31 15.91
CA ARG A 409 19.27 -6.02 16.41
C ARG A 409 20.05 -5.12 15.45
N ILE A 410 20.03 -5.46 14.16
CA ILE A 410 20.73 -4.72 13.10
C ILE A 410 20.16 -3.30 12.99
N VAL A 411 18.84 -3.18 12.94
CA VAL A 411 18.15 -1.87 12.90
C VAL A 411 18.52 -1.04 14.13
N LYS A 412 18.53 -1.61 15.33
CA LYS A 412 18.93 -0.89 16.52
C LYS A 412 20.39 -0.41 16.45
N GLU A 413 21.31 -1.25 15.99
CA GLU A 413 22.73 -0.89 15.88
C GLU A 413 22.98 0.18 14.80
N GLU A 414 22.37 0.05 13.63
CA GLU A 414 22.59 0.96 12.49
C GLU A 414 21.75 2.24 12.56
N GLU A 415 20.46 2.16 12.89
CA GLU A 415 19.56 3.32 12.88
C GLU A 415 19.59 4.10 14.20
N VAL A 416 19.79 3.42 15.35
CA VAL A 416 19.80 4.06 16.68
C VAL A 416 21.23 4.19 17.25
N GLY A 417 22.06 3.17 17.06
CA GLY A 417 23.43 3.10 17.61
C GLY A 417 24.44 3.99 16.90
N THR A 418 24.17 4.38 15.65
CA THR A 418 24.93 5.46 15.00
C THR A 418 24.70 6.74 15.81
N ASN A 419 25.74 7.18 16.54
CA ASN A 419 25.81 8.30 17.50
C ASN A 419 25.32 9.71 17.02
N CYS A 420 24.50 9.79 15.97
CA CYS A 420 24.13 11.01 15.27
C CYS A 420 23.02 11.84 15.92
N PHE A 421 22.18 11.30 16.81
CA PHE A 421 21.10 12.10 17.43
C PHE A 421 21.54 13.00 18.59
N LEU A 422 22.77 12.84 19.11
CA LEU A 422 23.25 13.54 20.31
C LEU A 422 24.43 14.50 20.08
N ARG A 423 25.05 14.56 18.89
CA ARG A 423 26.30 15.32 18.69
C ARG A 423 26.22 16.58 17.82
N THR A 424 25.08 16.92 17.23
CA THR A 424 24.96 18.08 16.31
C THR A 424 24.23 19.29 16.88
N ALA A 425 24.01 19.34 18.20
CA ALA A 425 23.47 20.54 18.88
C ALA A 425 24.55 21.38 19.59
N ALA A 426 25.82 21.24 19.21
CA ALA A 426 26.92 22.05 19.72
C ALA A 426 27.91 22.39 18.59
N VAL A 427 27.54 23.38 17.76
CA VAL A 427 28.43 24.46 17.29
C VAL A 427 27.59 25.71 17.15
#